data_AF-A0A011P5G1-F1
#
_entry.id   AF-A0A011P5G1-F1
#
_cell.length_a   1.000
_cell.length_b   1.000
_cell.length_c   1.000
_cell.angle_alpha   90.00
_cell.angle_beta   90.00
_cell.angle_gamma   90.00
#
_symmetry.space_group_name_H-M   'P 1'
#
loop_
_entity.id
_entity.type
_entity.pdbx_description
1 polymer ?
#
loop_
_entity_poly.entity_id
_entity_poly.type
_entity_poly.pdbx_seq_one_letter_code
_entity_poly.pdbx_strand_id
1 'polypeptide(L)'
;MLFKAFRSSPLALPLSSMDLPIITPHDALWSQSAVFGFNQYGKAALGFLALKDLLGDAAFRAALHTFMARWNGKRPLPWDMFNSFNDAGVGNHTWFFRNWFFSHNHMDLAVDGVRREDRMQTVAVRNPGGMAIPFDVVVEYADGSSERVHLTPATWQADGRRTEVRIAGGKVLRTVTLDTGIYVDANPADNVWKAEAAESR
;
A
#
# COMPACT_ATOMS: atom_id res chain seq x y z
N MET A 1 7.52 -9.28 12.89
CA MET A 1 7.83 -8.03 13.63
C MET A 1 6.61 -7.56 14.41
N LEU A 2 6.83 -6.99 15.61
CA LEU A 2 5.81 -6.58 16.58
C LEU A 2 4.71 -5.68 16.00
N PHE A 3 5.07 -4.71 15.13
CA PHE A 3 4.10 -3.78 14.55
C PHE A 3 3.02 -4.50 13.74
N LYS A 4 3.41 -5.41 12.84
CA LYS A 4 2.45 -6.17 12.01
C LYS A 4 1.45 -6.92 12.90
N ALA A 5 1.93 -7.61 13.93
CA ALA A 5 1.08 -8.40 14.82
C ALA A 5 0.06 -7.55 15.61
N PHE A 6 0.46 -6.38 16.11
CA PHE A 6 -0.39 -5.57 17.01
C PHE A 6 -1.17 -4.45 16.32
N ARG A 7 -0.67 -3.91 15.20
CA ARG A 7 -1.23 -2.72 14.55
C ARG A 7 -1.85 -3.01 13.19
N SER A 8 -1.36 -4.03 12.51
CA SER A 8 -1.77 -4.33 11.15
C SER A 8 -2.72 -5.53 11.09
N SER A 9 -2.34 -6.69 11.63
CA SER A 9 -3.08 -7.97 11.51
C SER A 9 -4.58 -7.88 11.81
N PRO A 10 -5.05 -7.11 12.81
CA PRO A 10 -6.49 -6.97 13.05
C PRO A 10 -7.27 -6.29 11.93
N LEU A 11 -6.60 -5.60 10.99
CA LEU A 11 -7.19 -4.96 9.81
C LEU A 11 -7.51 -5.96 8.67
N ALA A 12 -7.06 -7.21 8.75
CA ALA A 12 -7.26 -8.22 7.70
C ALA A 12 -8.71 -8.67 7.54
N LEU A 13 -9.50 -8.55 8.61
CA LEU A 13 -10.82 -9.15 8.66
C LEU A 13 -11.81 -8.30 7.86
N PRO A 14 -12.63 -8.90 6.98
CA PRO A 14 -13.74 -8.21 6.35
C PRO A 14 -14.85 -8.01 7.39
N LEU A 15 -14.60 -7.13 8.35
CA LEU A 15 -15.63 -6.63 9.25
C LEU A 15 -16.25 -5.41 8.59
N SER A 16 -17.59 -5.37 8.57
CA SER A 16 -18.34 -4.14 8.32
C SER A 16 -17.73 -3.01 9.16
N SER A 17 -17.37 -1.89 8.52
CA SER A 17 -16.84 -0.65 9.12
C SER A 17 -15.31 -0.49 9.21
N MET A 18 -14.48 -1.48 8.86
CA MET A 18 -13.01 -1.30 8.85
C MET A 18 -12.51 -0.51 7.62
N ASP A 19 -13.37 -0.42 6.62
CA ASP A 19 -13.22 0.37 5.40
C ASP A 19 -13.55 1.86 5.63
N LEU A 20 -14.11 2.25 6.77
CA LEU A 20 -14.47 3.64 7.05
C LEU A 20 -13.29 4.61 6.76
N PRO A 21 -13.56 5.79 6.19
CA PRO A 21 -12.56 6.82 5.98
C PRO A 21 -11.89 7.22 7.30
N ILE A 22 -10.58 7.51 7.27
CA ILE A 22 -9.84 7.96 8.46
C ILE A 22 -10.34 9.32 8.96
N ILE A 23 -10.87 10.14 8.05
CA ILE A 23 -11.43 11.46 8.40
C ILE A 23 -12.76 11.38 9.17
N THR A 24 -13.31 10.18 9.37
CA THR A 24 -14.60 10.00 10.06
C THR A 24 -14.55 10.61 11.47
N PRO A 25 -15.47 11.53 11.81
CA PRO A 25 -15.51 12.17 13.11
C PRO A 25 -15.60 11.16 14.27
N HIS A 26 -14.94 11.50 15.39
CA HIS A 26 -14.85 10.63 16.56
C HIS A 26 -16.21 10.26 17.14
N ASP A 27 -17.13 11.22 17.23
CA ASP A 27 -18.49 11.07 17.74
C ASP A 27 -19.31 10.05 16.94
N ALA A 28 -19.05 9.90 15.64
CA ALA A 28 -19.66 8.88 14.79
C ALA A 28 -19.12 7.46 15.04
N LEU A 29 -17.96 7.32 15.70
CA LEU A 29 -17.28 6.03 15.95
C LEU A 29 -17.38 5.57 17.42
N TRP A 30 -17.91 6.41 18.31
CA TRP A 30 -17.77 6.27 19.77
C TRP A 30 -18.29 4.95 20.35
N SER A 31 -19.35 4.37 19.77
CA SER A 31 -19.94 3.10 20.23
C SER A 31 -19.30 1.85 19.60
N GLN A 32 -18.32 2.01 18.70
CA GLN A 32 -17.66 0.92 17.96
C GLN A 32 -16.18 0.81 18.37
N SER A 33 -15.92 0.46 19.64
CA SER A 33 -14.59 0.52 20.28
C SER A 33 -13.43 -0.07 19.45
N ALA A 34 -13.63 -1.23 18.81
CA ALA A 34 -12.61 -1.84 17.95
C ALA A 34 -12.36 -1.02 16.67
N VAL A 35 -13.42 -0.65 15.96
CA VAL A 35 -13.36 0.16 14.72
C VAL A 35 -12.72 1.52 15.00
N PHE A 36 -13.06 2.13 16.13
CA PHE A 36 -12.45 3.37 16.62
C PHE A 36 -10.93 3.25 16.72
N GLY A 37 -10.42 2.22 17.41
CA GLY A 37 -8.98 2.02 17.59
C GLY A 37 -8.27 1.76 16.26
N PHE A 38 -8.86 0.95 15.39
CA PHE A 38 -8.27 0.61 14.10
C PHE A 38 -8.26 1.77 13.11
N ASN A 39 -9.34 2.54 13.04
CA ASN A 39 -9.45 3.70 12.15
C ASN A 39 -8.50 4.83 12.58
N GLN A 40 -8.54 5.23 13.86
CA GLN A 40 -7.79 6.40 14.34
C GLN A 40 -6.30 6.16 14.55
N TYR A 41 -5.89 4.92 14.86
CA TYR A 41 -4.50 4.61 15.16
C TYR A 41 -3.88 3.67 14.12
N GLY A 42 -4.50 2.52 13.83
CA GLY A 42 -3.93 1.50 12.94
C GLY A 42 -3.82 1.99 11.50
N LYS A 43 -4.96 2.25 10.85
CA LYS A 43 -5.08 2.70 9.46
C LYS A 43 -4.38 4.04 9.25
N ALA A 44 -4.53 4.98 10.19
CA ALA A 44 -3.82 6.26 10.18
C ALA A 44 -2.30 6.10 10.22
N ALA A 45 -1.76 5.24 11.09
CA ALA A 45 -0.32 4.99 11.16
C ALA A 45 0.19 4.34 9.86
N LEU A 46 -0.56 3.38 9.30
CA LEU A 46 -0.21 2.77 8.00
C LEU A 46 -0.22 3.81 6.87
N GLY A 47 -1.21 4.69 6.81
CA GLY A 47 -1.26 5.76 5.82
C GLY A 47 -0.08 6.74 5.94
N PHE A 48 0.36 7.03 7.16
CA PHE A 48 1.54 7.86 7.41
C PHE A 48 2.85 7.18 6.96
N LEU A 49 2.96 5.86 7.19
CA LEU A 49 4.11 5.07 6.71
C LEU A 49 4.10 4.91 5.18
N ALA A 50 2.92 4.75 4.56
CA ALA A 50 2.80 4.72 3.10
C ALA A 50 3.15 6.09 2.49
N LEU A 51 2.81 7.19 3.15
CA LEU A 51 3.24 8.52 2.72
C LEU A 51 4.76 8.68 2.80
N LYS A 52 5.39 8.16 3.86
CA LYS A 52 6.85 8.12 3.97
C LYS A 52 7.49 7.31 2.86
N ASP A 53 6.92 6.16 2.54
CA ASP A 53 7.37 5.29 1.45
C ASP A 53 7.26 6.00 0.09
N LEU A 54 6.11 6.66 -0.16
CA LEU A 54 5.87 7.46 -1.36
C LEU A 54 6.89 8.60 -1.54
N LEU A 55 7.19 9.33 -0.47
CA LEU A 55 8.05 10.52 -0.51
C LEU A 55 9.54 10.19 -0.41
N GLY A 56 9.89 9.05 0.20
CA GLY A 56 11.23 8.78 0.67
C GLY A 56 11.63 9.61 1.90
N ASP A 57 12.70 9.18 2.56
CA ASP A 57 13.07 9.66 3.89
C ASP A 57 13.39 11.16 3.96
N ALA A 58 14.10 11.68 2.96
CA ALA A 58 14.55 13.06 2.95
C ALA A 58 13.37 14.03 2.79
N ALA A 59 12.52 13.81 1.78
CA ALA A 59 11.37 14.67 1.52
C ALA A 59 10.32 14.55 2.63
N PHE A 60 10.07 13.34 3.12
CA PHE A 60 9.17 13.13 4.25
C PHE A 60 9.64 13.88 5.51
N ARG A 61 10.93 13.78 5.85
CA ARG A 61 11.50 14.49 7.01
C ARG A 61 11.35 16.00 6.87
N ALA A 62 11.67 16.55 5.69
CA ALA A 62 11.53 17.98 5.43
C ALA A 62 10.07 18.42 5.60
N ALA A 63 9.12 17.67 5.03
CA ALA A 63 7.69 17.95 5.15
C ALA A 63 7.16 17.89 6.59
N LEU A 64 7.58 16.86 7.34
CA LEU A 64 7.23 16.73 8.75
C LEU A 64 7.75 17.92 9.56
N HIS A 65 9.01 18.32 9.36
CA HIS A 65 9.59 19.47 10.06
C HIS A 65 8.88 20.79 9.69
N THR A 66 8.50 20.98 8.42
CA THR A 66 7.71 22.13 7.99
C THR A 66 6.34 22.17 8.69
N PHE A 67 5.63 21.04 8.75
CA PHE A 67 4.38 20.93 9.47
C PHE A 67 4.55 21.29 10.95
N MET A 68 5.54 20.68 11.62
CA MET A 68 5.84 20.95 13.03
C MET A 68 6.14 22.43 13.28
N ALA A 69 6.97 23.06 12.44
CA ALA A 69 7.32 24.47 12.60
C ALA A 69 6.09 25.40 12.44
N ARG A 70 5.21 25.12 11.47
CA ARG A 70 4.00 25.93 11.21
C ARG A 70 2.98 25.84 12.33
N TRP A 71 2.85 24.66 12.92
CA TRP A 71 1.77 24.31 13.83
C TRP A 71 2.22 24.12 15.29
N ASN A 72 3.49 24.40 15.59
CA ASN A 72 4.01 24.40 16.95
C ASN A 72 3.16 25.32 17.85
N GLY A 73 2.69 24.79 18.98
CA GLY A 73 1.83 25.50 19.93
C GLY A 73 0.38 25.74 19.45
N LYS A 74 -0.06 25.13 18.35
CA LYS A 74 -1.42 25.28 17.78
C LYS A 74 -2.21 23.96 17.83
N ARG A 75 -3.46 24.00 17.34
CA ARG A 75 -4.35 22.82 17.21
C ARG A 75 -4.59 22.50 15.72
N PRO A 76 -3.64 21.83 15.04
CA PRO A 76 -3.79 21.53 13.62
C PRO A 76 -4.92 20.54 13.37
N LEU A 77 -5.61 20.74 12.26
CA LEU A 77 -6.54 19.79 11.65
C LEU A 77 -5.80 18.91 10.63
N PRO A 78 -6.36 17.79 10.17
CA PRO A 78 -5.74 16.96 9.14
C PRO A 78 -5.34 17.75 7.87
N TRP A 79 -6.18 18.72 7.47
CA TRP A 79 -5.91 19.62 6.34
C TRP A 79 -4.59 20.38 6.46
N ASP A 80 -4.23 20.77 7.68
CA ASP A 80 -3.00 21.52 7.95
C ASP A 80 -1.76 20.65 7.71
N MET A 81 -1.83 19.37 8.04
CA MET A 81 -0.81 18.39 7.69
C MET A 81 -0.76 18.18 6.17
N PHE A 82 -1.89 17.92 5.52
CA PHE A 82 -1.94 17.66 4.08
C PHE A 82 -1.35 18.82 3.28
N ASN A 83 -1.73 20.06 3.63
CA ASN A 83 -1.22 21.27 3.00
C ASN A 83 0.27 21.47 3.28
N SER A 84 0.74 21.20 4.50
CA SER A 84 2.17 21.31 4.84
C SER A 84 3.00 20.28 4.07
N PHE A 85 2.49 19.06 3.87
CA PHE A 85 3.17 18.02 3.10
C PHE A 85 3.16 18.29 1.59
N ASN A 86 2.07 18.83 1.04
CA ASN A 86 2.03 19.25 -0.37
C ASN A 86 2.95 20.45 -0.66
N ASP A 87 3.09 21.37 0.29
CA ASP A 87 3.89 22.58 0.11
C ASP A 87 5.39 22.35 0.38
N ALA A 88 5.72 21.43 1.29
CA ALA A 88 7.10 21.03 1.57
C ALA A 88 7.61 19.86 0.71
N GLY A 89 6.70 19.19 0.00
CA GLY A 89 6.97 18.04 -0.87
C GLY A 89 7.04 18.45 -2.34
N VAL A 90 7.87 17.75 -3.11
CA VAL A 90 8.17 17.97 -4.54
C VAL A 90 7.02 17.60 -5.50
N GLY A 91 5.76 17.70 -5.08
CA GLY A 91 4.63 17.30 -5.91
C GLY A 91 3.25 17.41 -5.24
N ASN A 92 2.21 17.20 -6.04
CA ASN A 92 0.82 17.21 -5.56
C ASN A 92 0.42 15.80 -5.06
N HIS A 93 0.34 15.64 -3.74
CA HIS A 93 -0.06 14.39 -3.08
C HIS A 93 -1.54 14.38 -2.66
N THR A 94 -2.35 15.29 -3.20
CA THR A 94 -3.81 15.34 -2.92
C THR A 94 -4.50 14.03 -3.28
N TRP A 95 -4.09 13.38 -4.37
CA TRP A 95 -4.63 12.07 -4.77
C TRP A 95 -4.39 11.00 -3.69
N PHE A 96 -3.21 11.02 -3.07
CA PHE A 96 -2.84 10.08 -2.02
C PHE A 96 -3.68 10.32 -0.76
N PHE A 97 -3.81 11.59 -0.34
CA PHE A 97 -4.64 11.92 0.82
C PHE A 97 -6.10 11.55 0.59
N ARG A 98 -6.66 11.82 -0.61
CA ARG A 98 -8.01 11.37 -0.98
C ARG A 98 -8.16 9.85 -0.91
N ASN A 99 -7.17 9.10 -1.41
CA ASN A 99 -7.18 7.64 -1.37
C ASN A 99 -7.14 7.11 0.08
N TRP A 100 -6.21 7.58 0.92
CA TRP A 100 -6.03 7.03 2.26
C TRP A 100 -7.03 7.55 3.32
N PHE A 101 -7.36 8.84 3.29
CA PHE A 101 -8.10 9.48 4.39
C PHE A 101 -9.59 9.64 4.13
N PHE A 102 -10.02 9.66 2.87
CA PHE A 102 -11.39 10.01 2.49
C PHE A 102 -12.16 8.90 1.76
N SER A 103 -11.49 7.82 1.35
CA SER A 103 -12.15 6.73 0.64
C SER A 103 -12.59 5.60 1.58
N HIS A 104 -13.44 4.73 1.05
CA HIS A 104 -13.79 3.44 1.65
C HIS A 104 -12.88 2.30 1.16
N ASN A 105 -11.68 2.63 0.68
CA ASN A 105 -10.75 1.62 0.20
C ASN A 105 -10.24 0.76 1.36
N HIS A 106 -9.85 -0.45 1.02
CA HIS A 106 -9.18 -1.41 1.90
C HIS A 106 -7.97 -2.01 1.18
N MET A 107 -7.11 -2.69 1.94
CA MET A 107 -5.86 -3.24 1.45
C MET A 107 -6.12 -4.64 0.91
N ASP A 108 -6.03 -4.81 -0.40
CA ASP A 108 -6.25 -6.07 -1.11
C ASP A 108 -5.58 -5.94 -2.47
N LEU A 109 -4.58 -6.79 -2.73
CA LEU A 109 -3.86 -6.91 -3.98
C LEU A 109 -3.97 -8.34 -4.49
N ALA A 110 -3.87 -8.50 -5.81
CA ALA A 110 -3.91 -9.81 -6.44
C ALA A 110 -2.97 -9.86 -7.64
N VAL A 111 -2.31 -11.00 -7.85
CA VAL A 111 -1.63 -11.28 -9.12
C VAL A 111 -2.70 -11.66 -10.14
N ASP A 112 -2.86 -10.84 -11.18
CA ASP A 112 -3.83 -11.11 -12.26
C ASP A 112 -3.26 -12.08 -13.30
N GLY A 113 -1.95 -12.06 -13.48
CA GLY A 113 -1.26 -12.97 -14.37
C GLY A 113 0.15 -12.50 -14.71
N VAL A 114 0.86 -13.36 -15.43
CA VAL A 114 2.20 -13.07 -15.93
C VAL A 114 2.24 -13.29 -17.43
N ARG A 115 2.60 -12.26 -18.18
CA ARG A 115 2.76 -12.30 -19.63
C ARG A 115 4.23 -12.29 -19.98
N ARG A 116 4.66 -13.28 -20.77
CA ARG A 116 6.02 -13.34 -21.32
C ARG A 116 6.06 -12.57 -22.64
N GLU A 117 7.03 -11.67 -22.74
CA GLU A 117 7.43 -10.96 -23.96
C GLU A 117 8.90 -11.33 -24.24
N ASP A 118 9.38 -11.14 -25.47
CA ASP A 118 10.70 -11.66 -25.89
C ASP A 118 11.83 -11.41 -24.89
N ARG A 119 11.99 -10.16 -24.43
CA ARG A 119 13.07 -9.75 -23.51
C ARG A 119 12.59 -9.38 -22.11
N MET A 120 11.28 -9.45 -21.86
CA MET A 120 10.66 -8.93 -20.64
C MET A 120 9.55 -9.85 -20.18
N GLN A 121 9.31 -9.86 -18.87
CA GLN A 121 8.14 -10.51 -18.29
C GLN A 121 7.34 -9.44 -17.56
N THR A 122 6.04 -9.38 -17.85
CA THR A 122 5.13 -8.40 -17.28
C THR A 122 4.21 -9.10 -16.30
N VAL A 123 4.30 -8.72 -15.03
CA VAL A 123 3.40 -9.15 -13.96
C VAL A 123 2.26 -8.14 -13.89
N ALA A 124 1.05 -8.59 -14.20
CA ALA A 124 -0.16 -7.79 -14.02
C ALA A 124 -0.65 -7.92 -12.57
N VAL A 125 -0.84 -6.80 -11.90
CA VAL A 125 -1.30 -6.72 -10.51
C VAL A 125 -2.62 -5.96 -10.47
N ARG A 126 -3.63 -6.56 -9.83
CA ARG A 126 -4.88 -5.88 -9.49
C ARG A 126 -4.85 -5.37 -8.06
N ASN A 127 -5.60 -4.31 -7.81
CA ASN A 127 -5.89 -3.75 -6.49
C ASN A 127 -7.42 -3.76 -6.27
N PRO A 128 -8.01 -4.92 -5.92
CA PRO A 128 -9.45 -5.02 -5.68
C PRO A 128 -9.94 -4.08 -4.57
N GLY A 129 -9.10 -3.83 -3.56
CA GLY A 129 -9.43 -2.94 -2.44
C GLY A 129 -9.28 -1.45 -2.76
N GLY A 130 -8.54 -1.10 -3.81
CA GLY A 130 -8.29 0.27 -4.28
C GLY A 130 -7.36 1.11 -3.40
N MET A 131 -6.84 0.58 -2.30
CA MET A 131 -5.95 1.33 -1.39
C MET A 131 -4.55 1.45 -1.99
N ALA A 132 -4.01 2.66 -2.01
CA ALA A 132 -2.67 2.93 -2.54
C ALA A 132 -1.58 2.53 -1.52
N ILE A 133 -1.37 1.22 -1.36
CA ILE A 133 -0.31 0.66 -0.50
C ILE A 133 0.98 0.41 -1.29
N PRO A 134 2.16 0.51 -0.65
CA PRO A 134 3.36 -0.06 -1.22
C PRO A 134 3.38 -1.58 -1.06
N PHE A 135 4.12 -2.25 -1.93
CA PHE A 135 4.29 -3.70 -1.91
C PHE A 135 5.56 -4.08 -2.68
N ASP A 136 6.03 -5.30 -2.44
CA ASP A 136 7.13 -5.89 -3.18
C ASP A 136 6.62 -7.00 -4.10
N VAL A 137 7.07 -7.00 -5.36
CA VAL A 137 6.96 -8.18 -6.23
C VAL A 137 8.20 -9.03 -6.00
N VAL A 138 7.99 -10.22 -5.45
CA VAL A 138 9.04 -11.22 -5.22
C VAL A 138 8.92 -12.30 -6.27
N VAL A 139 9.99 -12.49 -7.03
CA VAL A 139 10.08 -13.48 -8.09
C VAL A 139 11.09 -14.55 -7.71
N GLU A 140 10.70 -15.81 -7.88
CA GLU A 140 11.62 -16.94 -7.82
C GLU A 140 11.71 -17.61 -9.19
N TYR A 141 12.93 -17.90 -9.60
CA TYR A 141 13.23 -18.52 -10.88
C TYR A 141 13.49 -20.03 -10.73
N ALA A 142 13.38 -20.78 -11.83
CA ALA A 142 13.61 -22.22 -11.85
C ALA A 142 15.07 -22.61 -11.52
N ASP A 143 16.02 -21.70 -11.72
CA ASP A 143 17.43 -21.86 -11.35
C ASP A 143 17.70 -21.66 -9.83
N GLY A 144 16.65 -21.35 -9.06
CA GLY A 144 16.73 -21.10 -7.62
C GLY A 144 17.11 -19.67 -7.23
N SER A 145 17.40 -18.80 -8.19
CA SER A 145 17.63 -17.37 -7.92
C SER A 145 16.31 -16.63 -7.66
N SER A 146 16.39 -15.47 -7.00
CA SER A 146 15.24 -14.62 -6.73
C SER A 146 15.55 -13.14 -6.94
N GLU A 147 14.50 -12.36 -7.21
CA GLU A 147 14.54 -10.91 -7.36
C GLU A 147 13.39 -10.29 -6.58
N ARG A 148 13.61 -9.08 -6.05
CA ARG A 148 12.59 -8.29 -5.35
C ARG A 148 12.53 -6.91 -6.00
N VAL A 149 11.34 -6.52 -6.45
CA VAL A 149 11.06 -5.19 -6.99
C VAL A 149 10.11 -4.48 -6.03
N HIS A 150 10.55 -3.35 -5.48
CA HIS A 150 9.74 -2.55 -4.56
C HIS A 150 8.91 -1.51 -5.32
N LEU A 151 7.61 -1.46 -5.02
CA LEU A 151 6.66 -0.53 -5.62
C LEU A 151 6.11 0.39 -4.54
N THR A 152 6.33 1.68 -4.69
CA THR A 152 5.77 2.70 -3.80
C THR A 152 4.30 2.96 -4.15
N PRO A 153 3.53 3.69 -3.31
CA PRO A 153 2.14 4.03 -3.62
C PRO A 153 1.94 4.76 -4.95
N ALA A 154 2.98 5.40 -5.50
CA ALA A 154 2.94 6.12 -6.77
C ALA A 154 2.47 5.24 -7.94
N THR A 155 2.69 3.92 -7.87
CA THR A 155 2.24 2.96 -8.89
C THR A 155 0.72 2.99 -9.12
N TRP A 156 -0.05 3.42 -8.12
CA TRP A 156 -1.52 3.50 -8.16
C TRP A 156 -2.06 4.86 -8.61
N GLN A 157 -1.18 5.83 -8.87
CA GLN A 157 -1.61 7.21 -9.17
C GLN A 157 -2.29 7.31 -10.54
N ALA A 158 -1.80 6.57 -11.54
CA ALA A 158 -2.36 6.58 -12.90
C ALA A 158 -3.65 5.74 -12.98
N ASP A 159 -3.62 4.54 -12.39
CA ASP A 159 -4.77 3.65 -12.25
C ASP A 159 -4.75 3.04 -10.84
N GLY A 160 -5.75 3.39 -10.03
CA GLY A 160 -5.87 2.90 -8.66
C GLY A 160 -6.31 1.44 -8.55
N ARG A 161 -6.60 0.76 -9.66
CA ARG A 161 -7.11 -0.61 -9.69
C ARG A 161 -6.15 -1.60 -10.31
N ARG A 162 -5.17 -1.16 -11.09
CA ARG A 162 -4.27 -2.03 -11.84
C ARG A 162 -2.90 -1.39 -12.03
N THR A 163 -1.87 -2.22 -12.02
CA THR A 163 -0.53 -1.82 -12.43
C THR A 163 0.18 -2.99 -13.09
N GLU A 164 1.21 -2.69 -13.88
CA GLU A 164 2.05 -3.67 -14.55
C GLU A 164 3.49 -3.50 -14.06
N VAL A 165 4.07 -4.59 -13.56
CA VAL A 165 5.46 -4.62 -13.11
C VAL A 165 6.29 -5.38 -14.15
N ARG A 166 7.28 -4.69 -14.70
CA ARG A 166 8.16 -5.22 -15.73
C ARG A 166 9.43 -5.78 -15.11
N ILE A 167 9.76 -7.01 -15.47
CA ILE A 167 10.89 -7.78 -14.94
C ILE A 167 11.75 -8.25 -16.11
N ALA A 168 13.06 -8.34 -15.88
CA ALA A 168 14.00 -8.78 -16.91
C ALA A 168 13.65 -10.21 -17.38
N GLY A 169 13.58 -10.41 -18.69
CA GLY A 169 13.43 -11.73 -19.27
C GLY A 169 14.71 -12.57 -19.19
N GLY A 170 14.65 -13.77 -19.76
CA GLY A 170 15.82 -14.68 -19.88
C GLY A 170 15.89 -15.78 -18.83
N LYS A 171 15.11 -15.68 -17.74
CA LYS A 171 14.95 -16.76 -16.76
C LYS A 171 13.51 -17.31 -16.76
N VAL A 172 13.39 -18.61 -16.52
CA VAL A 172 12.09 -19.27 -16.38
C VAL A 172 11.55 -18.97 -14.99
N LEU A 173 10.42 -18.27 -14.93
CA LEU A 173 9.72 -18.00 -13.68
C LEU A 173 9.17 -19.28 -13.08
N ARG A 174 9.31 -19.43 -11.77
CA ARG A 174 8.72 -20.50 -10.97
C ARG A 174 7.53 -19.98 -10.18
N THR A 175 7.72 -18.89 -9.45
CA THR A 175 6.69 -18.26 -8.62
C THR A 175 6.80 -16.74 -8.70
N VAL A 176 5.65 -16.07 -8.56
CA VAL A 176 5.55 -14.63 -8.33
C VAL A 176 4.67 -14.44 -7.09
N THR A 177 5.15 -13.67 -6.13
CA THR A 177 4.44 -13.39 -4.88
C THR A 177 4.41 -11.88 -4.63
N LEU A 178 3.25 -11.37 -4.24
CA LEU A 178 3.11 -10.00 -3.73
C LEU A 178 3.34 -10.02 -2.21
N ASP A 179 4.41 -9.38 -1.77
CA ASP A 179 4.72 -9.19 -0.36
C ASP A 179 4.29 -7.79 0.08
N THR A 180 3.19 -7.70 0.81
CA THR A 180 2.62 -6.45 1.32
C THR A 180 3.24 -6.02 2.65
N GLY A 181 4.21 -6.75 3.21
CA GLY A 181 4.94 -6.34 4.40
C GLY A 181 4.03 -6.10 5.61
N ILE A 182 3.92 -4.83 6.05
CA ILE A 182 3.06 -4.41 7.18
C ILE A 182 1.64 -4.02 6.77
N TYR A 183 1.35 -3.93 5.48
CA TYR A 183 0.03 -3.64 4.94
C TYR A 183 -0.71 -4.96 4.82
N VAL A 184 -1.88 -5.06 5.46
CA VAL A 184 -2.55 -6.36 5.54
C VAL A 184 -3.47 -6.54 4.37
N ASP A 185 -3.20 -7.59 3.61
CA ASP A 185 -4.01 -7.99 2.49
C ASP A 185 -5.25 -8.75 2.95
N ALA A 186 -6.42 -8.38 2.42
CA ALA A 186 -7.71 -9.00 2.75
C ALA A 186 -7.88 -10.40 2.15
N ASN A 187 -7.21 -10.71 1.04
CA ASN A 187 -7.25 -12.01 0.39
C ASN A 187 -5.84 -12.53 0.03
N PRO A 188 -4.99 -12.92 1.00
CA PRO A 188 -3.62 -13.34 0.71
C PRO A 188 -3.48 -14.54 -0.23
N ALA A 189 -4.56 -15.27 -0.52
CA ALA A 189 -4.57 -16.43 -1.39
C ALA A 189 -4.38 -16.09 -2.88
N ASP A 190 -4.74 -14.87 -3.32
CA ASP A 190 -4.55 -14.43 -4.72
C ASP A 190 -3.28 -13.58 -4.93
N ASN A 191 -2.46 -13.45 -3.89
CA ASN A 191 -1.14 -12.80 -3.95
C ASN A 191 -0.04 -13.67 -4.57
N VAL A 192 -0.34 -14.91 -4.97
CA VAL A 192 0.66 -15.86 -5.46
C VAL A 192 0.25 -16.40 -6.83
N TRP A 193 1.15 -16.24 -7.79
CA TRP A 193 1.11 -16.94 -9.08
C TRP A 193 2.20 -18.00 -9.14
N LYS A 194 1.86 -19.18 -9.66
CA LYS A 194 2.79 -20.29 -9.88
C LYS A 194 2.78 -20.64 -11.36
N ALA A 195 3.94 -20.88 -11.94
CA ALA A 195 4.02 -21.41 -13.28
C ALA A 195 3.40 -22.82 -13.32
N GLU A 196 2.63 -23.11 -14.36
CA GLU A 196 2.18 -24.47 -14.63
C GLU A 196 3.40 -25.37 -14.83
N ALA A 197 3.38 -26.56 -14.22
CA ALA A 197 4.41 -27.55 -14.46
C ALA A 197 4.37 -27.90 -15.95
N ALA A 198 5.49 -27.73 -16.65
CA ALA A 198 5.60 -28.23 -18.00
C ALA A 198 5.39 -29.75 -17.96
N GLU A 199 4.22 -30.23 -18.42
CA GLU A 199 4.03 -31.65 -18.68
C GLU A 199 5.11 -32.07 -19.68
N SER A 200 6.04 -32.90 -19.21
CA SER A 200 7.00 -33.60 -20.05
C SER A 200 6.22 -34.50 -21.01
N ARG A 201 6.06 -34.06 -22.25
CA ARG A 201 5.70 -34.92 -23.38
C ARG A 201 6.94 -35.58 -23.96
#